data_AF-A0A4V1TJ68-F1
#
_entry.id   AF-A0A4V1TJ68-F1
#
_cell.length_a   1.000
_cell.length_b   1.000
_cell.length_c   1.000
_cell.angle_alpha   90.00
_cell.angle_beta   90.00
_cell.angle_gamma   90.00
#
_symmetry.space_group_name_H-M   'P 1'
#
loop_
_entity.id
_entity.type
_entity.pdbx_description
1 polymer ?
#
loop_
_entity_poly.entity_id
_entity_poly.type
_entity_poly.pdbx_seq_one_letter_code
_entity_poly.pdbx_strand_id
1 'polypeptide(L)' 'MGELSGKVAVITGGATGIGLGSARALASEGATVVLFG' A
#
# COMPACT_ATOMS: atom_id res chain seq x y z
N MET A 1 -10.71 13.33 0.65
CA MET A 1 -10.04 12.36 -0.24
C MET A 1 -8.63 12.23 0.29
N GLY A 2 -8.13 11.01 0.56
CA GLY A 2 -6.79 10.82 1.13
C GLY A 2 -5.69 11.29 0.18
N GLU A 3 -4.51 11.58 0.72
CA GLU A 3 -3.39 12.20 -0.03
C GLU A 3 -2.95 11.38 -1.25
N LEU A 4 -3.17 10.06 -1.21
CA LEU A 4 -2.71 9.13 -2.24
C LEU A 4 -3.82 8.67 -3.19
N SER A 5 -4.97 9.34 -3.17
CA SER A 5 -6.07 8.98 -4.06
C SER A 5 -5.68 9.05 -5.53
N GLY A 6 -6.01 7.98 -6.26
CA GLY A 6 -5.66 7.83 -7.68
C GLY A 6 -4.21 7.45 -7.95
N LYS A 7 -3.38 7.22 -6.91
CA LYS A 7 -2.02 6.69 -7.05
C LYS A 7 -2.01 5.17 -6.97
N VAL A 8 -1.01 4.58 -7.61
CA VAL A 8 -0.72 3.14 -7.52
C VAL A 8 0.60 2.96 -6.76
N ALA A 9 0.61 2.11 -5.75
CA ALA A 9 1.80 1.75 -4.97
C ALA A 9 2.11 0.27 -5.13
N VAL A 10 3.33 -0.07 -5.55
CA VAL A 10 3.82 -1.45 -5.65
C VAL A 10 4.73 -1.71 -4.46
N ILE A 11 4.42 -2.75 -3.67
CA ILE A 11 5.15 -3.07 -2.45
C ILE A 11 5.71 -4.49 -2.56
N THR A 12 7.03 -4.61 -2.45
CA THR A 12 7.74 -5.89 -2.35
C THR A 12 7.94 -6.30 -0.89
N GLY A 13 8.02 -7.60 -0.59
CA GLY A 13 7.99 -8.11 0.79
C GLY A 13 6.67 -7.81 1.51
N GLY A 14 5.57 -7.67 0.75
CA GLY A 14 4.27 -7.20 1.25
C GLY A 14 3.45 -8.23 2.05
N ALA A 15 3.90 -9.48 2.12
CA ALA A 15 3.12 -10.57 2.73
C ALA A 15 2.92 -10.41 4.25
N THR A 16 3.92 -9.89 4.97
CA THR A 16 3.89 -9.74 6.43
C THR A 16 4.70 -8.52 6.90
N GLY A 17 4.76 -8.31 8.22
CA GLY A 17 5.64 -7.33 8.85
C GLY A 17 5.44 -5.91 8.34
N ILE A 18 6.57 -5.22 8.09
CA ILE A 18 6.58 -3.81 7.67
C ILE A 18 5.90 -3.65 6.30
N GLY A 19 6.14 -4.55 5.34
CA GLY A 19 5.55 -4.44 4.01
C GLY A 19 4.02 -4.47 4.05
N LEU A 20 3.44 -5.37 4.84
CA LEU A 20 1.98 -5.42 5.05
C LEU A 20 1.46 -4.19 5.81
N GLY A 21 2.21 -3.69 6.78
CA GLY A 21 1.87 -2.46 7.50
C GLY A 21 1.83 -1.24 6.57
N SER A 22 2.87 -1.07 5.75
CA SER A 22 2.93 -0.01 4.73
C SER A 22 1.79 -0.12 3.72
N ALA A 23 1.46 -1.33 3.27
CA ALA A 23 0.34 -1.57 2.36
C ALA A 23 -0.99 -1.05 2.91
N ARG A 24 -1.26 -1.33 4.20
CA ARG A 24 -2.48 -0.89 4.86
C ARG A 24 -2.54 0.63 4.99
N ALA A 25 -1.43 1.27 5.38
CA ALA A 25 -1.36 2.73 5.51
C ALA A 25 -1.55 3.44 4.16
N LEU A 26 -0.95 2.93 3.10
CA LEU A 26 -1.08 3.52 1.76
C LEU A 26 -2.49 3.33 1.19
N ALA A 27 -3.11 2.16 1.43
CA ALA A 27 -4.48 1.90 1.03
C ALA A 27 -5.48 2.81 1.77
N SER A 28 -5.27 3.10 3.07
CA SER A 28 -6.13 4.02 3.81
C SER A 28 -6.09 5.46 3.30
N GLU A 29 -4.98 5.86 2.68
CA GLU A 29 -4.84 7.16 1.99
C GLU A 29 -5.41 7.16 0.56
N GLY A 30 -6.02 6.05 0.12
CA GLY A 30 -6.71 5.94 -1.17
C GLY A 30 -5.83 5.47 -2.33
N ALA A 31 -4.63 4.96 -2.05
CA ALA A 31 -3.81 4.33 -3.08
C ALA A 31 -4.41 2.98 -3.50
N THR A 32 -4.29 2.64 -4.78
CA THR A 32 -4.41 1.24 -5.24
C THR A 32 -3.08 0.55 -4.95
N VAL A 33 -3.11 -0.51 -4.13
CA VAL A 33 -1.89 -1.20 -3.69
C VAL A 33 -1.74 -2.54 -4.39
N VAL A 34 -0.57 -2.77 -4.97
CA VAL A 34 -0.15 -4.07 -5.52
C VAL A 34 0.89 -4.68 -4.57
N LEU A 35 0.59 -5.87 -4.05
CA LEU A 35 1.50 -6.59 -3.15
C LEU A 35 2.25 -7.70 -3.89
N PHE A 36 3.54 -7.78 -3.63
CA PHE A 36 4.42 -8.88 -4.03
C PHE A 36 5.28 -9.27 -2.83
N GLY A 37 5.39 -10.56 -2.52
CA GLY A 37 6.16 -11.03 -1.36
C GLY A 37 5.74 -12.41 -0.90
#